data_AF-A0A180FM66-F1
#
_entry.id   AF-A0A180FM66-F1
#
_cell.length_a   1.000
_cell.length_b   1.000
_cell.length_c   1.000
_cell.angle_alpha   90.00
_cell.angle_beta   90.00
_cell.angle_gamma   90.00
#
_symmetry.space_group_name_H-M   'P 1'
#
loop_
_entity.id
_entity.type
_entity.pdbx_description
1 polymer ?
#
loop_
_entity_poly.entity_id
_entity_poly.type
_entity_poly.pdbx_seq_one_letter_code
_entity_poly.pdbx_strand_id
1 'polypeptide(L)'
;MKHVIMSLNVICMLLCMGCNDEVADQEKESQEDGTTYRGDTIVVSGNVEGIWPEHSVVNVIRQIAIPPGKSLTIEKGVEIIISTAGQDANNTKIEFIVHGNLYSLGTEDAPVLFSVSAAERTRENTFKRLWGGIIGSSTSAEILLEHSIIEYTGAVTTTTSPSVLLELFKAGGGEGMVAFNTNNPAGKYVITHSTFRNTGEDAIYV
;
A
#
# COMPACT_ATOMS: atom_id res chain seq x y z
N MET A 1 0.01 57.76 21.05
CA MET A 1 0.66 57.27 19.81
C MET A 1 1.56 56.12 20.18
N LYS A 2 1.29 54.94 19.60
CA LYS A 2 2.07 53.70 19.53
C LYS A 2 3.22 53.53 20.53
N HIS A 3 3.12 52.53 21.42
CA HIS A 3 3.82 51.24 21.31
C HIS A 3 3.57 50.42 22.58
N VAL A 4 2.90 49.29 22.41
CA VAL A 4 2.72 48.24 23.42
C VAL A 4 3.81 47.19 23.19
N ILE A 5 4.69 47.00 24.16
CA ILE A 5 5.50 45.79 24.31
C ILE A 5 5.45 45.46 25.81
N MET A 6 4.70 44.42 26.15
CA MET A 6 4.65 43.86 27.51
C MET A 6 5.30 42.49 27.44
N SER A 7 6.54 42.41 27.91
CA SER A 7 7.20 41.18 28.31
C SER A 7 7.04 41.04 29.81
N LEU A 8 6.44 39.96 30.30
CA LEU A 8 6.57 39.59 31.71
C LEU A 8 6.59 38.07 31.86
N ASN A 9 7.77 37.56 32.21
CA ASN A 9 7.94 36.26 32.84
C ASN A 9 7.31 36.30 34.23
N VAL A 10 6.46 35.33 34.57
CA VAL A 10 6.29 34.85 35.96
C VAL A 10 6.15 33.34 35.94
N ILE A 11 6.93 32.73 36.83
CA ILE A 11 7.16 31.32 37.08
C ILE A 11 6.26 30.85 38.24
N CYS A 12 6.07 29.52 38.34
CA CYS A 12 5.63 28.74 39.51
C CYS A 12 4.19 28.93 40.04
N MET A 13 3.52 27.94 40.63
CA MET A 13 3.54 26.47 40.63
C MET A 13 2.37 26.04 41.53
N LEU A 14 1.81 24.87 41.25
CA LEU A 14 1.23 23.92 42.20
C LEU A 14 -0.21 24.11 42.77
N LEU A 15 -1.07 23.24 42.23
CA LEU A 15 -2.08 22.34 42.86
C LEU A 15 -3.09 22.89 43.86
N CYS A 16 -4.38 22.72 43.51
CA CYS A 16 -5.34 21.99 44.34
C CYS A 16 -6.44 21.36 43.45
N MET A 17 -6.79 20.11 43.76
CA MET A 17 -7.84 19.29 43.13
C MET A 17 -9.24 19.90 43.26
N GLY A 18 -10.04 19.70 42.20
CA GLY A 18 -11.49 19.87 42.21
C GLY A 18 -12.05 19.55 40.83
N CYS A 19 -12.65 18.36 40.68
CA CYS A 19 -13.31 17.87 39.46
C CYS A 19 -14.20 18.92 38.79
N ASN A 20 -13.96 19.16 37.50
CA ASN A 20 -14.97 19.01 36.45
C ASN A 20 -14.24 19.11 35.09
N ASP A 21 -13.75 17.97 34.60
CA ASP A 21 -13.17 17.87 33.27
C ASP A 21 -14.31 17.65 32.26
N GLU A 22 -14.69 18.70 31.51
CA GLU A 22 -15.23 18.52 30.17
C GLU A 22 -14.06 18.65 29.19
N VAL A 23 -13.35 17.53 28.99
CA VAL A 23 -12.46 17.38 27.84
C VAL A 23 -13.35 17.00 26.67
N ALA A 24 -13.41 17.87 25.66
CA ALA A 24 -14.04 17.54 24.39
C ALA A 24 -13.32 16.34 23.77
N ASP A 25 -13.98 15.19 23.79
CA ASP A 25 -13.57 14.01 23.03
C ASP A 25 -13.62 14.35 21.54
N GLN A 26 -12.45 14.49 20.92
CA GLN A 26 -12.31 14.34 19.48
C GLN A 26 -12.39 12.84 19.20
N GLU A 27 -13.56 12.37 18.75
CA GLU A 27 -13.75 10.99 18.30
C GLU A 27 -12.72 10.65 17.22
N LYS A 28 -11.77 9.79 17.58
CA LYS A 28 -10.85 9.18 16.63
C LYS A 28 -11.66 8.13 15.87
N GLU A 29 -12.09 8.47 14.66
CA GLU A 29 -12.82 7.56 13.77
C GLU A 29 -12.06 6.22 13.69
N SER A 30 -12.69 5.14 14.17
CA SER A 30 -12.09 3.81 14.18
C SER A 30 -11.93 3.35 12.74
N GLN A 31 -10.69 3.31 12.25
CA GLN A 31 -10.39 2.74 10.93
C GLN A 31 -10.62 1.23 10.99
N GLU A 32 -11.67 0.75 10.34
CA GLU A 32 -11.89 -0.68 10.12
C GLU A 32 -10.82 -1.20 9.16
N ASP A 33 -9.91 -2.01 9.69
CA ASP A 33 -8.95 -2.76 8.89
C ASP A 33 -9.57 -4.08 8.40
N GLY A 34 -9.13 -4.57 7.23
CA GLY A 34 -9.59 -5.84 6.67
C GLY A 34 -10.35 -5.72 5.35
N THR A 35 -11.22 -6.70 5.09
CA THR A 35 -11.93 -6.86 3.81
C THR A 35 -13.43 -6.59 3.99
N THR A 36 -13.97 -5.65 3.22
CA THR A 36 -15.39 -5.34 3.18
C THR A 36 -15.97 -5.64 1.79
N TYR A 37 -17.12 -6.29 1.74
CA TYR A 37 -17.84 -6.58 0.50
C TYR A 37 -18.98 -5.56 0.31
N ARG A 38 -18.99 -4.85 -0.82
CA ARG A 38 -20.03 -3.87 -1.21
C ARG A 38 -20.59 -4.27 -2.57
N GLY A 39 -21.55 -5.20 -2.57
CA GLY A 39 -22.01 -5.84 -3.80
C GLY A 39 -20.87 -6.61 -4.44
N ASP A 40 -20.64 -6.39 -5.74
CA ASP A 40 -19.55 -7.05 -6.50
C ASP A 40 -18.18 -6.40 -6.27
N THR A 41 -18.12 -5.33 -5.47
CA THR A 41 -16.89 -4.60 -5.17
C THR A 41 -16.35 -4.97 -3.81
N ILE A 42 -15.07 -5.35 -3.77
CA ILE A 42 -14.32 -5.62 -2.55
C ILE A 42 -13.52 -4.36 -2.22
N VAL A 43 -13.51 -3.95 -0.95
CA VAL A 43 -12.67 -2.85 -0.46
C VAL A 43 -11.74 -3.40 0.61
N VAL A 44 -10.44 -3.14 0.47
CA VAL A 44 -9.41 -3.71 1.36
C VAL A 44 -8.45 -2.67 1.90
N SER A 45 -8.04 -2.90 3.15
CA SER A 45 -6.89 -2.30 3.81
C SER A 45 -6.24 -3.29 4.77
N GLY A 46 -4.98 -3.02 5.12
CA GLY A 46 -4.14 -3.77 6.06
C GLY A 46 -4.03 -5.23 5.73
N ASN A 47 -4.28 -6.11 6.70
CA ASN A 47 -4.00 -7.53 6.51
C ASN A 47 -5.07 -8.20 5.64
N VAL A 48 -4.62 -8.83 4.55
CA VAL A 48 -5.48 -9.57 3.60
C VAL A 48 -5.02 -11.02 3.46
N GLU A 49 -5.98 -11.93 3.31
CA GLU A 49 -5.77 -13.35 3.05
C GLU A 49 -6.99 -13.99 2.39
N GLY A 50 -6.87 -15.23 1.94
CA GLY A 50 -7.98 -15.99 1.37
C GLY A 50 -8.02 -15.89 -0.15
N ILE A 51 -9.23 -15.74 -0.70
CA ILE A 51 -9.48 -15.76 -2.15
C ILE A 51 -10.16 -14.46 -2.56
N TRP A 52 -9.62 -13.78 -3.57
CA TRP A 52 -10.33 -12.76 -4.33
C TRP A 52 -10.99 -13.42 -5.54
N PRO A 53 -12.34 -13.50 -5.58
CA PRO A 53 -13.07 -14.28 -6.57
C PRO A 53 -12.88 -13.77 -7.99
N GLU A 54 -12.95 -14.67 -8.97
CA GLU A 54 -12.80 -14.33 -10.39
C GLU A 54 -13.71 -13.16 -10.81
N HIS A 55 -13.21 -12.32 -11.70
CA HIS A 55 -13.93 -11.15 -12.25
C HIS A 55 -14.42 -10.10 -11.23
N SER A 56 -13.97 -10.17 -9.98
CA SER A 56 -14.26 -9.13 -8.98
C SER A 56 -13.40 -7.88 -9.17
N VAL A 57 -13.90 -6.75 -8.64
CA VAL A 57 -13.14 -5.50 -8.54
C VAL A 57 -12.73 -5.29 -7.09
N VAL A 58 -11.43 -5.19 -6.84
CA VAL A 58 -10.84 -5.02 -5.50
C VAL A 58 -10.23 -3.62 -5.39
N ASN A 59 -10.80 -2.77 -4.54
CA ASN A 59 -10.28 -1.44 -4.27
C ASN A 59 -9.36 -1.46 -3.05
N VAL A 60 -8.07 -1.26 -3.28
CA VAL A 60 -7.05 -1.12 -2.24
C VAL A 60 -6.97 0.35 -1.84
N ILE A 61 -7.56 0.69 -0.70
CA ILE A 61 -7.73 2.10 -0.30
C ILE A 61 -6.65 2.60 0.68
N ARG A 62 -5.96 1.66 1.34
CA ARG A 62 -4.82 1.93 2.23
C ARG A 62 -3.71 0.89 2.04
N GLN A 63 -2.64 1.02 2.81
CA GLN A 63 -1.57 0.01 2.86
C GLN A 63 -2.14 -1.37 3.08
N ILE A 64 -1.59 -2.38 2.40
CA ILE A 64 -2.00 -3.79 2.57
C ILE A 64 -0.80 -4.71 2.73
N ALA A 65 -1.02 -5.80 3.44
CA ALA A 65 -0.04 -6.86 3.63
C ALA A 65 -0.69 -8.24 3.63
N ILE A 66 0.00 -9.25 3.07
CA ILE A 66 -0.34 -10.67 3.30
C ILE A 66 0.50 -11.15 4.47
N PRO A 67 -0.07 -11.50 5.63
CA PRO A 67 0.70 -11.85 6.84
C PRO A 67 1.53 -13.14 6.70
N PRO A 68 2.57 -13.34 7.54
CA PRO A 68 3.32 -14.59 7.59
C PRO A 68 2.42 -15.81 7.80
N GLY A 69 2.69 -16.89 7.07
CA GLY A 69 1.91 -18.14 7.15
C GLY A 69 0.50 -18.06 6.55
N LYS A 70 0.11 -16.92 5.98
CA LYS A 70 -1.15 -16.75 5.23
C LYS A 70 -0.88 -16.71 3.73
N SER A 71 -1.95 -16.88 2.97
CA SER A 71 -1.91 -16.81 1.51
C SER A 71 -3.05 -15.96 1.00
N LEU A 72 -2.79 -15.23 -0.08
CA LEU A 72 -3.82 -14.63 -0.91
C LEU A 72 -3.78 -15.25 -2.29
N THR A 73 -4.90 -15.80 -2.72
CA THR A 73 -5.13 -16.26 -4.08
C THR A 73 -6.04 -15.27 -4.78
N ILE A 74 -5.62 -14.80 -5.94
CA ILE A 74 -6.35 -13.88 -6.78
C ILE A 74 -6.70 -14.64 -8.05
N GLU A 75 -7.99 -14.91 -8.23
CA GLU A 75 -8.48 -15.66 -9.39
C GLU A 75 -8.46 -14.82 -10.66
N LYS A 76 -8.63 -15.48 -11.81
CA LYS A 76 -8.56 -14.86 -13.13
C LYS A 76 -9.54 -13.67 -13.28
N GLY A 77 -9.16 -12.70 -14.09
CA GLY A 77 -9.99 -11.56 -14.42
C GLY A 77 -10.26 -10.58 -13.27
N VAL A 78 -9.64 -10.76 -12.08
CA VAL A 78 -9.74 -9.78 -11.00
C VAL A 78 -9.06 -8.48 -11.39
N GLU A 79 -9.73 -7.36 -11.13
CA GLU A 79 -9.19 -6.02 -11.27
C GLU A 79 -8.89 -5.42 -9.90
N ILE A 80 -7.61 -5.30 -9.57
CA ILE A 80 -7.11 -4.66 -8.36
C ILE A 80 -6.86 -3.18 -8.68
N ILE A 81 -7.65 -2.32 -8.06
CA ILE A 81 -7.60 -0.87 -8.18
C ILE A 81 -6.91 -0.30 -6.94
N ILE A 82 -5.66 0.12 -7.09
CA ILE A 82 -4.88 0.76 -6.03
C ILE A 82 -5.15 2.26 -6.02
N SER A 83 -5.57 2.76 -4.85
CA SER A 83 -5.76 4.20 -4.64
C SER A 83 -4.44 4.96 -4.80
N THR A 84 -4.50 6.08 -5.53
CA THR A 84 -3.37 6.98 -5.75
C THR A 84 -3.25 8.06 -4.67
N ALA A 85 -4.20 8.10 -3.72
CA ALA A 85 -4.20 9.04 -2.62
C ALA A 85 -2.98 8.82 -1.71
N GLY A 86 -2.39 9.92 -1.25
CA GLY A 86 -1.37 9.89 -0.19
C GLY A 86 -1.96 9.31 1.09
N GLN A 87 -1.24 8.38 1.70
CA GLN A 87 -1.69 7.65 2.88
C GLN A 87 -1.42 8.38 4.19
N ASP A 88 -0.59 9.41 4.15
CA ASP A 88 -0.16 10.22 5.29
C ASP A 88 0.28 11.63 4.84
N ALA A 89 0.80 12.43 5.79
CA ALA A 89 1.32 13.77 5.53
C ALA A 89 2.54 13.80 4.59
N ASN A 90 3.23 12.68 4.41
CA ASN A 90 4.36 12.54 3.48
C ASN A 90 3.89 12.17 2.07
N ASN A 91 2.57 12.02 1.85
CA ASN A 91 1.99 11.54 0.60
C ASN A 91 2.50 10.13 0.22
N THR A 92 2.79 9.30 1.22
CA THR A 92 3.23 7.91 1.02
C THR A 92 2.23 7.16 0.16
N LYS A 93 2.71 6.42 -0.84
CA LYS A 93 1.86 5.62 -1.72
C LYS A 93 1.65 4.22 -1.17
N ILE A 94 0.58 3.57 -1.63
CA ILE A 94 0.26 2.21 -1.25
C ILE A 94 1.31 1.26 -1.82
N GLU A 95 1.78 0.36 -0.97
CA GLU A 95 2.65 -0.76 -1.30
C GLU A 95 1.90 -2.07 -1.02
N PHE A 96 2.12 -3.07 -1.86
CA PHE A 96 1.54 -4.40 -1.67
C PHE A 96 2.60 -5.30 -1.03
N ILE A 97 2.58 -5.40 0.30
CA ILE A 97 3.58 -6.17 1.04
C ILE A 97 3.18 -7.64 1.13
N VAL A 98 4.10 -8.54 0.82
CA VAL A 98 3.87 -9.99 0.87
C VAL A 98 4.81 -10.58 1.91
N HIS A 99 4.28 -10.91 3.10
CA HIS A 99 5.02 -11.68 4.12
C HIS A 99 4.73 -13.18 4.04
N GLY A 100 3.52 -13.54 3.64
CA GLY A 100 3.10 -14.90 3.34
C GLY A 100 3.30 -15.24 1.87
N ASN A 101 2.25 -15.79 1.25
CA ASN A 101 2.27 -16.20 -0.16
C ASN A 101 1.23 -15.46 -1.01
N LEU A 102 1.58 -15.20 -2.27
CA LEU A 102 0.69 -14.57 -3.25
C LEU A 102 0.58 -15.44 -4.50
N TYR A 103 -0.66 -15.74 -4.91
CA TYR A 103 -0.94 -16.46 -6.14
C TYR A 103 -1.89 -15.64 -7.02
N SER A 104 -1.37 -14.98 -8.05
CA SER A 104 -2.15 -14.30 -9.08
C SER A 104 -2.33 -15.25 -10.26
N LEU A 105 -3.56 -15.74 -10.44
CA LEU A 105 -3.90 -16.84 -11.33
C LEU A 105 -4.72 -16.35 -12.52
N GLY A 106 -4.15 -15.43 -13.30
CA GLY A 106 -4.75 -14.97 -14.54
C GLY A 106 -4.79 -16.06 -15.61
N THR A 107 -5.50 -15.78 -16.70
CA THR A 107 -5.41 -16.53 -17.95
C THR A 107 -5.17 -15.57 -19.12
N GLU A 108 -4.82 -16.10 -20.30
CA GLU A 108 -4.68 -15.30 -21.52
C GLU A 108 -5.94 -14.47 -21.81
N ASP A 109 -7.13 -15.07 -21.68
CA ASP A 109 -8.42 -14.41 -21.92
C ASP A 109 -8.90 -13.54 -20.74
N ALA A 110 -8.40 -13.78 -19.53
CA ALA A 110 -8.83 -13.10 -18.31
C ALA A 110 -7.62 -12.84 -17.39
N PRO A 111 -6.73 -11.91 -17.77
CA PRO A 111 -5.57 -11.59 -16.95
C PRO A 111 -5.99 -10.96 -15.61
N VAL A 112 -5.16 -11.11 -14.59
CA VAL A 112 -5.31 -10.35 -13.34
C VAL A 112 -4.67 -8.98 -13.54
N LEU A 113 -5.40 -7.89 -13.27
CA LEU A 113 -4.93 -6.53 -13.47
C LEU A 113 -4.62 -5.84 -12.13
N PHE A 114 -3.37 -5.48 -11.91
CA PHE A 114 -2.95 -4.57 -10.83
C PHE A 114 -2.72 -3.18 -11.42
N SER A 115 -3.60 -2.24 -11.10
CA SER A 115 -3.57 -0.90 -11.69
C SER A 115 -4.20 0.16 -10.79
N VAL A 116 -4.22 1.39 -11.27
CA VAL A 116 -5.01 2.50 -10.72
C VAL A 116 -6.41 2.50 -11.30
N SER A 117 -7.26 3.45 -10.91
CA SER A 117 -8.61 3.56 -11.46
C SER A 117 -8.57 3.76 -12.98
N ALA A 118 -9.59 3.27 -13.70
CA ALA A 118 -9.63 3.39 -15.17
C ALA A 118 -9.51 4.86 -15.66
N ALA A 119 -10.05 5.81 -14.90
CA ALA A 119 -9.95 7.24 -15.19
C ALA A 119 -8.51 7.80 -15.10
N GLU A 120 -7.65 7.15 -14.31
CA GLU A 120 -6.25 7.54 -14.13
C GLU A 120 -5.29 6.80 -15.09
N ARG A 121 -5.78 5.86 -15.91
CA ARG A 121 -4.98 5.11 -16.89
C ARG A 121 -4.76 5.92 -18.16
N THR A 122 -4.13 7.09 -18.00
CA THR A 122 -3.88 8.03 -19.09
C THR A 122 -2.41 8.04 -19.50
N ARG A 123 -2.13 8.56 -20.69
CA ARG A 123 -0.76 8.73 -21.21
C ARG A 123 0.06 9.67 -20.33
N GLU A 124 -0.57 10.67 -19.74
CA GLU A 124 0.05 11.63 -18.83
C GLU A 124 0.51 10.97 -17.53
N ASN A 125 -0.16 9.89 -17.13
CA ASN A 125 0.11 9.14 -15.92
C ASN A 125 1.12 7.99 -16.10
N THR A 126 1.50 7.64 -17.33
CA THR A 126 2.36 6.49 -17.66
C THR A 126 3.65 6.40 -16.82
N PHE A 127 4.24 7.52 -16.43
CA PHE A 127 5.48 7.54 -15.62
C PHE A 127 5.32 8.32 -14.31
N LYS A 128 4.07 8.48 -13.83
CA LYS A 128 3.75 9.23 -12.61
C LYS A 128 3.89 8.43 -11.31
N ARG A 129 4.24 7.14 -11.38
CA ARG A 129 4.63 6.34 -10.21
C ARG A 129 3.54 6.34 -9.13
N LEU A 130 2.33 5.95 -9.53
CA LEU A 130 1.10 6.22 -8.80
C LEU A 130 0.89 5.31 -7.58
N TRP A 131 1.56 4.16 -7.56
CA TRP A 131 1.66 3.28 -6.39
C TRP A 131 3.04 2.60 -6.35
N GLY A 132 3.37 1.94 -5.25
CA GLY A 132 4.70 1.36 -5.02
C GLY A 132 5.00 0.19 -5.95
N GLY A 133 4.52 -0.97 -5.56
CA GLY A 133 4.76 -2.24 -6.24
C GLY A 133 4.40 -3.41 -5.34
N ILE A 134 4.75 -4.62 -5.77
CA ILE A 134 4.57 -5.86 -5.01
C ILE A 134 5.92 -6.24 -4.39
N ILE A 135 6.00 -6.21 -3.05
CA ILE A 135 7.25 -6.36 -2.31
C ILE A 135 7.17 -7.58 -1.37
N GLY A 136 7.86 -8.64 -1.73
CA GLY A 136 8.06 -9.83 -0.90
C GLY A 136 9.07 -9.59 0.21
N SER A 137 8.71 -9.88 1.45
CA SER A 137 9.66 -9.81 2.57
C SER A 137 10.57 -11.03 2.63
N SER A 138 11.51 -11.02 3.58
CA SER A 138 12.37 -12.15 3.92
C SER A 138 11.63 -13.41 4.38
N THR A 139 10.33 -13.32 4.69
CA THR A 139 9.48 -14.46 5.06
C THR A 139 8.62 -14.96 3.92
N SER A 140 8.53 -14.23 2.80
CA SER A 140 7.70 -14.62 1.67
C SER A 140 8.27 -15.87 1.02
N ALA A 141 7.56 -16.99 1.12
CA ALA A 141 8.03 -18.26 0.62
C ALA A 141 7.71 -18.44 -0.86
N GLU A 142 6.54 -17.99 -1.31
CA GLU A 142 6.05 -18.22 -2.67
C GLU A 142 5.32 -17.00 -3.24
N ILE A 143 5.69 -16.61 -4.47
CA ILE A 143 4.88 -15.69 -5.28
C ILE A 143 4.75 -16.25 -6.70
N LEU A 144 3.51 -16.38 -7.16
CA LEU A 144 3.17 -16.70 -8.55
C LEU A 144 2.42 -15.53 -9.18
N LEU A 145 2.95 -15.04 -10.29
CA LEU A 145 2.28 -14.11 -11.20
C LEU A 145 2.12 -14.81 -12.56
N GLU A 146 0.94 -15.35 -12.80
CA GLU A 146 0.56 -16.03 -14.05
C GLU A 146 -0.45 -15.14 -14.78
N HIS A 147 -0.15 -14.75 -16.02
CA HIS A 147 -1.01 -13.85 -16.81
C HIS A 147 -1.46 -12.59 -16.04
N SER A 148 -0.54 -11.98 -15.30
CA SER A 148 -0.79 -10.74 -14.56
C SER A 148 -0.35 -9.52 -15.38
N ILE A 149 -1.09 -8.43 -15.25
CA ILE A 149 -0.70 -7.12 -15.79
C ILE A 149 -0.46 -6.19 -14.60
N ILE A 150 0.76 -5.67 -14.49
CA ILE A 150 1.18 -4.75 -13.42
C ILE A 150 1.55 -3.42 -14.06
N GLU A 151 0.89 -2.34 -13.63
CA GLU A 151 1.08 -1.03 -14.26
C GLU A 151 0.98 0.16 -13.30
N TYR A 152 1.58 1.29 -13.69
CA TYR A 152 1.60 2.56 -12.93
C TYR A 152 2.36 2.50 -11.59
N THR A 153 3.27 1.54 -11.45
CA THR A 153 4.13 1.34 -10.28
C THR A 153 5.34 2.29 -10.26
N GLY A 154 6.08 2.23 -9.15
CA GLY A 154 7.38 2.84 -8.99
C GLY A 154 7.41 4.06 -8.10
N ALA A 155 6.46 4.18 -7.15
CA ALA A 155 6.39 5.30 -6.23
C ALA A 155 7.75 5.60 -5.58
N VAL A 156 8.01 6.89 -5.39
CA VAL A 156 9.15 7.33 -4.59
C VAL A 156 8.83 7.02 -3.13
N THR A 157 9.66 6.21 -2.49
CA THR A 157 9.47 5.83 -1.09
C THR A 157 9.57 7.04 -0.17
N THR A 158 8.89 6.99 0.96
CA THR A 158 9.03 7.99 2.03
C THR A 158 9.64 7.33 3.27
N THR A 159 9.90 8.10 4.31
CA THR A 159 10.32 7.54 5.61
C THR A 159 9.23 6.70 6.28
N THR A 160 7.99 6.78 5.80
CA THR A 160 6.83 6.03 6.31
C THR A 160 6.33 4.97 5.34
N SER A 161 6.99 4.78 4.19
CA SER A 161 6.78 3.65 3.29
C SER A 161 6.95 2.33 4.04
N PRO A 162 6.02 1.36 3.91
CA PRO A 162 6.14 0.06 4.56
C PRO A 162 7.46 -0.65 4.27
N SER A 163 7.91 -0.69 3.01
CA SER A 163 9.20 -1.27 2.61
C SER A 163 10.41 -0.58 3.24
N VAL A 164 10.35 0.72 3.52
CA VAL A 164 11.43 1.45 4.20
C VAL A 164 11.44 1.10 5.68
N LEU A 165 10.26 1.10 6.33
CA LEU A 165 10.13 0.74 7.74
C LEU A 165 10.53 -0.73 8.02
N LEU A 166 10.31 -1.59 7.04
CA LEU A 166 10.61 -3.03 7.10
C LEU A 166 11.97 -3.39 6.48
N GLU A 167 12.73 -2.40 6.00
CA GLU A 167 14.05 -2.58 5.37
C GLU A 167 14.04 -3.57 4.18
N LEU A 168 12.96 -3.61 3.40
CA LEU A 168 12.73 -4.55 2.28
C LEU A 168 13.23 -4.06 0.92
N PHE A 169 13.82 -2.88 0.83
CA PHE A 169 14.31 -2.36 -0.44
C PHE A 169 15.59 -1.53 -0.27
N LYS A 170 15.46 -0.33 0.29
CA LYS A 170 16.60 0.56 0.58
C LYS A 170 16.43 1.18 1.97
N ALA A 171 17.53 1.31 2.69
CA ALA A 171 17.59 1.96 4.00
C ALA A 171 17.50 3.49 3.82
N GLY A 172 16.28 3.98 3.59
CA GLY A 172 16.00 5.41 3.43
C GLY A 172 14.86 5.68 2.44
N GLY A 173 14.05 6.69 2.76
CA GLY A 173 13.07 7.24 1.82
C GLY A 173 13.75 8.10 0.73
N GLY A 174 13.03 8.33 -0.37
CA GLY A 174 13.44 9.22 -1.47
C GLY A 174 13.84 8.49 -2.75
N GLU A 175 13.78 7.16 -2.75
CA GLU A 175 14.19 6.33 -3.88
C GLU A 175 12.97 5.79 -4.61
N GLY A 176 13.05 5.68 -5.94
CA GLY A 176 12.01 5.02 -6.72
C GLY A 176 11.96 3.52 -6.42
N MET A 177 10.78 3.03 -6.06
CA MET A 177 10.51 1.61 -5.85
C MET A 177 10.45 0.86 -7.19
N VAL A 178 10.74 -0.43 -7.18
CA VAL A 178 10.53 -1.31 -8.34
C VAL A 178 9.11 -1.88 -8.38
N ALA A 179 8.63 -2.29 -9.55
CA ALA A 179 7.28 -2.86 -9.67
C ALA A 179 7.11 -4.17 -8.89
N PHE A 180 8.17 -5.00 -8.86
CA PHE A 180 8.24 -6.24 -8.12
C PHE A 180 9.62 -6.43 -7.48
N ASN A 181 9.62 -6.80 -6.20
CA ASN A 181 10.83 -7.23 -5.50
C ASN A 181 10.54 -8.37 -4.52
N THR A 182 11.57 -9.15 -4.21
CA THR A 182 11.56 -10.11 -3.11
C THR A 182 12.88 -10.08 -2.32
N ASN A 183 12.83 -10.49 -1.05
CA ASN A 183 13.96 -10.44 -0.12
C ASN A 183 14.29 -11.81 0.52
N ASN A 184 13.62 -12.88 0.11
CA ASN A 184 13.91 -14.23 0.60
C ASN A 184 14.65 -15.04 -0.47
N PRO A 185 15.98 -15.22 -0.37
CA PRO A 185 16.76 -15.95 -1.38
C PRO A 185 16.43 -17.45 -1.45
N ALA A 186 15.72 -17.99 -0.46
CA ALA A 186 15.24 -19.37 -0.46
C ALA A 186 13.79 -19.52 -0.99
N GLY A 187 13.13 -18.42 -1.32
CA GLY A 187 11.76 -18.44 -1.83
C GLY A 187 11.67 -18.90 -3.28
N LYS A 188 10.43 -19.16 -3.72
CA LYS A 188 10.10 -19.61 -5.06
C LYS A 188 9.24 -18.57 -5.73
N TYR A 189 9.78 -17.95 -6.77
CA TYR A 189 9.12 -16.86 -7.48
C TYR A 189 8.97 -17.23 -8.94
N VAL A 190 7.73 -17.26 -9.41
CA VAL A 190 7.41 -17.57 -10.80
C VAL A 190 6.61 -16.41 -11.36
N ILE A 191 7.14 -15.81 -12.41
CA ILE A 191 6.48 -14.76 -13.18
C ILE A 191 6.47 -15.24 -14.61
N THR A 192 5.29 -15.57 -15.14
CA THR A 192 5.16 -16.09 -16.49
C THR A 192 3.90 -15.53 -17.15
N HIS A 193 3.97 -15.40 -18.47
CA HIS A 193 2.92 -14.80 -19.31
C HIS A 193 2.40 -13.42 -18.81
N SER A 194 3.21 -12.72 -18.03
CA SER A 194 2.83 -11.48 -17.34
C SER A 194 3.46 -10.27 -17.99
N THR A 195 2.82 -9.11 -17.84
CA THR A 195 3.26 -7.83 -18.42
C THR A 195 3.48 -6.80 -17.34
N PHE A 196 4.67 -6.19 -17.33
CA PHE A 196 4.96 -4.96 -16.60
C PHE A 196 4.99 -3.82 -17.61
N ARG A 197 4.16 -2.78 -17.41
CA ARG A 197 4.08 -1.63 -18.32
C ARG A 197 3.73 -0.36 -17.57
N ASN A 198 3.98 0.80 -18.18
CA ASN A 198 3.66 2.09 -17.55
C ASN A 198 4.29 2.23 -16.15
N THR A 199 5.48 1.67 -15.94
CA THR A 199 6.23 1.77 -14.67
C THR A 199 7.24 2.91 -14.80
N GLY A 200 7.32 3.77 -13.79
CA GLY A 200 8.24 4.92 -13.78
C GLY A 200 9.66 4.62 -13.31
N GLU A 201 9.97 3.35 -13.04
CA GLU A 201 11.19 2.79 -12.43
C GLU A 201 11.49 1.41 -13.01
N ASP A 202 12.54 0.74 -12.52
CA ASP A 202 12.84 -0.64 -12.88
C ASP A 202 11.67 -1.59 -12.53
N ALA A 203 11.46 -2.61 -13.36
CA ALA A 203 10.33 -3.51 -13.18
C ALA A 203 10.59 -4.56 -12.09
N ILE A 204 11.73 -5.26 -12.12
CA ILE A 204 11.96 -6.47 -11.31
C ILE A 204 13.37 -6.46 -10.72
N TYR A 205 13.47 -6.52 -9.38
CA TYR A 205 14.69 -6.87 -8.64
C TYR A 205 14.47 -8.15 -7.83
N VAL A 206 15.39 -9.12 -7.87
CA VAL A 206 15.32 -10.39 -7.13
C VAL A 206 16.59 -10.71 -6.38
#